data_AF-A0AAV6T0J3-F1
#
_entry.id   AF-A0AAV6T0J3-F1
#
_cell.length_a   1.000
_cell.length_b   1.000
_cell.length_c   1.000
_cell.angle_alpha   90.00
_cell.angle_beta   90.00
_cell.angle_gamma   90.00
#
_symmetry.space_group_name_H-M   'P 1'
#
loop_
_entity.id
_entity.type
_entity.pdbx_description
1 polymer ?
#
loop_
_entity_poly.entity_id
_entity_poly.type
_entity_poly.pdbx_seq_one_letter_code
_entity_poly.pdbx_strand_id
1 'polypeptide(L)'
;MIRDIVIVRQPFSVCVPVNHKVTLSVRAEGTGKLNYQWFTQDEKVCGGTQADLAIRPTKTQLYVCRVNDHFCNCVFSEWVKVKVMDIDKSVLPEHWQDALHIAVNPKPQTVQQGADFSLCCVAFGIPTPQYQWYRNGQALLGMTGDTLQVDCAADEHAGTYLCSVSNVVQERWTEAVDVKVVQTAHLPPAAPTATDKVALLIGNLNYSHHPSLMAPIMDVHELANLLRQLGFRVVSLLDLTREEMLAAIERFTQLLDRGVYGLFYYAGHGYEYAGRNYLVAVDAPQPYRRENCVCVQRVMLGMQERQTALSVILLDTCRKWYNQDHIPSTIMPLKPCGNTVYGYATCEDAEAFEVQDGGKSTGIFTKYLNKHILRSNKVTHVLERVSEDLGVDPLIAGRQAVEIKHTLKEPRSLTDPVRTTGHTQELRLRDICWRQANELPEKKRLKFPCGVEVEVSFSALFSNVLVAFATVKNVSPRTQDCTVVLSSTPTMEDIFSGPDRSQGMDSLLFEKSVNPDCTIRLCALQRLRESLVIKVDLHYTHTDSKLRLTESQRVDTGKPLVASCKLYRSKSHAVTDRKHGGASAQSMGNISSGKPTLRQTVAGPGRPFTRKAECAAKVPATRSNEPEENDEDELRDSVF
;
A
#
# COMPACT_ATOMS: atom_id res chain seq x y z
N MET A 1 -53.38 -69.04 -6.86
CA MET A 1 -53.32 -67.60 -7.18
C MET A 1 -51.91 -67.15 -6.80
N ILE A 2 -51.01 -67.00 -7.76
CA ILE A 2 -49.64 -66.53 -7.51
C ILE A 2 -49.78 -65.05 -7.13
N ARG A 3 -49.33 -64.66 -5.93
CA ARG A 3 -49.21 -63.24 -5.59
C ARG A 3 -47.88 -62.75 -6.13
N ASP A 4 -47.94 -61.80 -7.06
CA ASP A 4 -46.78 -61.06 -7.52
C ASP A 4 -46.08 -60.36 -6.34
N ILE A 5 -44.78 -60.12 -6.46
CA ILE A 5 -44.00 -59.42 -5.42
C ILE A 5 -44.50 -57.97 -5.35
N VAL A 6 -44.93 -57.53 -4.17
CA VAL A 6 -45.38 -56.15 -3.93
C VAL A 6 -44.59 -55.56 -2.77
N ILE A 7 -43.97 -54.40 -2.99
CA ILE A 7 -43.33 -53.63 -1.92
C ILE A 7 -44.42 -52.87 -1.16
N VAL A 8 -44.69 -53.30 0.08
CA VAL A 8 -45.72 -52.71 0.96
C VAL A 8 -45.19 -51.56 1.81
N ARG A 9 -43.86 -51.45 1.97
CA ARG A 9 -43.20 -50.30 2.60
C ARG A 9 -41.91 -49.97 1.86
N GLN A 10 -41.92 -48.80 1.23
CA GLN A 10 -40.74 -48.22 0.60
C GLN A 10 -39.76 -47.69 1.67
N PRO A 11 -38.45 -47.66 1.37
CA PRO A 11 -37.52 -46.90 2.17
C PRO A 11 -37.78 -45.40 1.95
N PHE A 12 -37.26 -44.54 2.82
CA PHE A 12 -37.34 -43.09 2.65
C PHE A 12 -35.95 -42.46 2.67
N SER A 13 -35.82 -41.33 1.99
CA SER A 13 -34.60 -40.50 2.00
C SER A 13 -34.35 -39.94 3.40
N VAL A 14 -33.08 -39.69 3.74
CA VAL A 14 -32.66 -39.13 5.05
C VAL A 14 -31.65 -37.99 4.86
N CYS A 15 -31.54 -37.10 5.85
CA CYS A 15 -30.47 -36.10 5.94
C CYS A 15 -29.80 -36.20 7.32
N VAL A 16 -28.52 -36.58 7.35
CA VAL A 16 -27.80 -36.92 8.60
C VAL A 16 -26.37 -36.37 8.59
N PRO A 17 -25.75 -36.20 9.78
CA PRO A 17 -24.33 -35.83 9.84
C PRO A 17 -23.42 -36.98 9.41
N VAL A 18 -22.18 -36.65 9.07
CA VAL A 18 -21.16 -37.64 8.69
C VAL A 18 -20.99 -38.73 9.76
N ASN A 19 -20.92 -39.99 9.32
CA ASN A 19 -20.79 -41.19 10.16
C ASN A 19 -21.97 -41.48 11.11
N HIS A 20 -23.12 -40.81 10.97
CA HIS A 20 -24.33 -41.16 11.73
C HIS A 20 -24.85 -42.54 11.33
N LYS A 21 -25.31 -43.34 12.30
CA LYS A 21 -25.88 -44.65 11.98
C LYS A 21 -27.29 -44.48 11.45
N VAL A 22 -27.56 -44.94 10.23
CA VAL A 22 -28.88 -44.94 9.59
C VAL A 22 -29.30 -46.37 9.28
N THR A 23 -30.59 -46.67 9.39
CA THR A 23 -31.17 -47.93 8.92
C THR A 23 -32.19 -47.65 7.82
N LEU A 24 -31.92 -48.13 6.60
CA LEU A 24 -32.88 -48.12 5.49
C LEU A 24 -33.68 -49.41 5.52
N SER A 25 -35.01 -49.34 5.40
CA SER A 25 -35.90 -50.49 5.56
C SER A 25 -36.85 -50.64 4.38
N VAL A 26 -36.92 -51.85 3.82
CA VAL A 26 -37.92 -52.25 2.82
C VAL A 26 -38.79 -53.37 3.38
N ARG A 27 -40.10 -53.36 3.11
CA ARG A 27 -40.97 -54.50 3.38
C ARG A 27 -41.72 -54.88 2.12
N ALA A 28 -41.72 -56.16 1.79
CA ALA A 28 -42.38 -56.70 0.61
C ALA A 28 -43.17 -57.96 0.97
N GLU A 29 -44.26 -58.18 0.24
CA GLU A 29 -45.08 -59.38 0.28
C GLU A 29 -44.97 -60.13 -1.04
N GLY A 30 -44.99 -61.46 -0.99
CA GLY A 30 -44.88 -62.30 -2.17
C GLY A 30 -44.99 -63.77 -1.79
N THR A 31 -45.05 -64.65 -2.80
CA THR A 31 -45.20 -66.08 -2.56
C THR A 31 -43.83 -66.71 -2.26
N GLY A 32 -43.66 -67.36 -1.11
CA GLY A 32 -42.41 -68.03 -0.73
C GLY A 32 -41.37 -67.13 -0.05
N LYS A 33 -40.13 -67.61 0.06
CA LYS A 33 -39.03 -66.87 0.72
C LYS A 33 -38.49 -65.79 -0.21
N LEU A 34 -38.56 -64.54 0.25
CA LEU A 34 -38.02 -63.38 -0.47
C LEU A 34 -36.55 -63.14 -0.12
N ASN A 35 -35.76 -62.76 -1.12
CA ASN A 35 -34.37 -62.36 -1.01
C ASN A 35 -34.22 -60.88 -1.31
N TYR A 36 -33.30 -60.22 -0.59
CA TYR A 36 -33.05 -58.79 -0.70
C TYR A 36 -31.63 -58.55 -1.17
N GLN A 37 -31.42 -57.48 -1.93
CA GLN A 37 -30.09 -56.98 -2.24
C GLN A 37 -30.11 -55.47 -2.43
N TRP A 38 -29.31 -54.76 -1.65
CA TRP A 38 -29.12 -53.32 -1.78
C TRP A 38 -28.03 -52.94 -2.79
N PHE A 39 -28.24 -51.82 -3.46
CA PHE A 39 -27.34 -51.22 -4.44
C PHE A 39 -27.21 -49.72 -4.17
N THR A 40 -26.03 -49.17 -4.45
CA THR A 40 -25.84 -47.74 -4.69
C THR A 40 -25.99 -47.46 -6.19
N GLN A 41 -25.87 -46.20 -6.62
CA GLN A 41 -25.81 -45.87 -8.06
C GLN A 41 -24.70 -46.61 -8.82
N ASP A 42 -23.58 -46.90 -8.16
CA ASP A 42 -22.36 -47.36 -8.83
C ASP A 42 -22.12 -48.87 -8.63
N GLU A 43 -22.58 -49.45 -7.52
CA GLU A 43 -22.22 -50.82 -7.16
C GLU A 43 -23.22 -51.53 -6.23
N LYS A 44 -23.04 -52.84 -6.12
CA LYS A 44 -23.75 -53.70 -5.16
C LYS A 44 -23.21 -53.46 -3.75
N VAL A 45 -24.10 -53.23 -2.78
CA VAL A 45 -23.70 -53.09 -1.37
C VAL A 45 -23.34 -54.48 -0.81
N CYS A 46 -22.06 -54.68 -0.49
CA CYS A 46 -21.57 -55.92 0.11
C CYS A 46 -22.27 -56.19 1.46
N GLY A 47 -22.82 -57.39 1.65
CA GLY A 47 -23.55 -57.77 2.86
C GLY A 47 -24.95 -57.17 3.00
N GLY A 48 -25.39 -56.31 2.05
CA GLY A 48 -26.73 -55.72 2.03
C GLY A 48 -27.81 -56.69 1.55
N THR A 49 -27.89 -57.89 2.14
CA THR A 49 -28.80 -58.97 1.69
C THR A 49 -30.06 -59.10 2.55
N GLN A 50 -30.32 -58.14 3.42
CA GLN A 50 -31.45 -58.12 4.35
C GLN A 50 -32.42 -57.00 4.01
N ALA A 51 -33.66 -57.13 4.50
CA ALA A 51 -34.71 -56.12 4.36
C ALA A 51 -34.34 -54.78 5.02
N ASP A 52 -33.50 -54.82 6.07
CA ASP A 52 -32.95 -53.66 6.76
C ASP A 52 -31.45 -53.53 6.48
N LEU A 53 -31.03 -52.36 5.99
CA LEU A 53 -29.64 -52.02 5.72
C LEU A 53 -29.18 -50.94 6.72
N ALA A 54 -28.33 -51.34 7.67
CA ALA A 54 -27.70 -50.43 8.62
C ALA A 54 -26.34 -49.93 8.06
N ILE A 55 -26.20 -48.61 7.92
CA ILE A 55 -25.02 -47.96 7.34
C ILE A 55 -24.54 -46.78 8.18
N ARG A 56 -23.26 -46.41 8.02
CA ARG A 56 -22.67 -45.16 8.51
C ARG A 56 -22.09 -44.40 7.32
N PRO A 57 -22.90 -43.58 6.63
CA PRO A 57 -22.49 -42.96 5.38
C PRO A 57 -21.48 -41.83 5.63
N THR A 58 -20.46 -41.77 4.78
CA THR A 58 -19.45 -40.68 4.76
C THR A 58 -19.66 -39.71 3.60
N LYS A 59 -20.48 -40.08 2.61
CA LYS A 59 -20.78 -39.29 1.41
C LYS A 59 -22.27 -39.40 1.07
N THR A 60 -22.79 -38.36 0.41
CA THR A 60 -24.16 -38.36 -0.10
C THR A 60 -24.28 -39.34 -1.26
N GLN A 61 -25.23 -40.29 -1.17
CA GLN A 61 -25.42 -41.35 -2.17
C GLN A 61 -26.91 -41.74 -2.27
N LEU A 62 -27.32 -42.26 -3.43
CA LEU A 62 -28.62 -42.93 -3.59
C LEU A 62 -28.52 -44.43 -3.32
N TYR A 63 -29.59 -45.00 -2.77
CA TYR A 63 -29.74 -46.43 -2.50
C TYR A 63 -31.04 -46.97 -3.10
N VAL A 64 -31.00 -48.20 -3.58
CA VAL A 64 -32.18 -48.96 -4.00
C VAL A 64 -32.06 -50.41 -3.53
N CYS A 65 -33.19 -51.04 -3.20
CA CYS A 65 -33.24 -52.45 -2.83
C CYS A 65 -33.96 -53.25 -3.91
N ARG A 66 -33.32 -54.32 -4.38
CA ARG A 66 -33.96 -55.33 -5.20
C ARG A 66 -34.55 -56.41 -4.30
N VAL A 67 -35.81 -56.74 -4.51
CA VAL A 67 -36.49 -57.88 -3.88
C VAL A 67 -36.76 -58.92 -4.95
N ASN A 68 -36.35 -60.17 -4.72
CA ASN A 68 -36.63 -61.27 -5.62
C ASN A 68 -37.11 -62.53 -4.91
N ASP A 69 -37.96 -63.31 -5.57
CA ASP A 69 -38.42 -64.61 -5.07
C ASP A 69 -37.52 -65.75 -5.58
N HIS A 70 -37.94 -67.00 -5.33
CA HIS A 70 -37.26 -68.20 -5.79
C HIS A 70 -37.64 -68.62 -7.22
N PHE A 71 -38.59 -67.93 -7.84
CA PHE A 71 -38.99 -68.10 -9.24
C PHE A 71 -38.33 -67.06 -10.16
N CYS A 72 -37.36 -66.30 -9.64
CA CYS A 72 -36.63 -65.24 -10.34
C CYS A 72 -37.46 -64.01 -10.72
N ASN A 73 -38.64 -63.80 -10.12
CA ASN A 73 -39.34 -62.52 -10.24
C ASN A 73 -38.58 -61.46 -9.42
N CYS A 74 -38.48 -60.22 -9.93
CA CYS A 74 -37.78 -59.14 -9.23
C CYS A 74 -38.52 -57.80 -9.32
N VAL A 75 -38.53 -57.08 -8.20
CA VAL A 75 -39.04 -55.70 -8.09
C VAL A 75 -38.00 -54.86 -7.36
N PHE A 76 -37.87 -53.60 -7.74
CA PHE A 76 -36.98 -52.64 -7.08
C PHE A 76 -37.79 -51.68 -6.22
N SER A 77 -37.23 -51.28 -5.07
CA SER A 77 -37.75 -50.17 -4.29
C SER A 77 -37.60 -48.85 -5.04
N GLU A 78 -38.22 -47.80 -4.51
CA GLU A 78 -37.86 -46.44 -4.91
C GLU A 78 -36.41 -46.14 -4.53
N TRP A 79 -35.78 -45.27 -5.32
CA TRP A 79 -34.47 -44.72 -4.99
C TRP A 79 -34.60 -43.76 -3.81
N VAL A 80 -33.77 -43.95 -2.79
CA VAL A 80 -33.71 -43.06 -1.62
C VAL A 80 -32.36 -42.40 -1.51
N LYS A 81 -32.37 -41.10 -1.21
CA LYS A 81 -31.15 -40.30 -1.03
C LYS A 81 -30.77 -40.27 0.44
N VAL A 82 -29.54 -40.65 0.72
CA VAL A 82 -28.91 -40.43 2.03
C VAL A 82 -28.04 -39.18 1.89
N LYS A 83 -28.57 -38.00 2.25
CA LYS A 83 -27.83 -36.72 2.24
C LYS A 83 -26.94 -36.66 3.49
N VAL A 84 -25.63 -36.58 3.28
CA VAL A 84 -24.62 -36.44 4.35
C VAL A 84 -24.14 -35.00 4.39
N MET A 85 -24.20 -34.37 5.55
CA MET A 85 -23.66 -33.03 5.78
C MET A 85 -22.47 -33.08 6.74
N ASP A 86 -21.40 -32.37 6.39
CA ASP A 86 -20.23 -32.18 7.23
C ASP A 86 -20.34 -30.83 7.95
N ILE A 87 -21.08 -30.85 9.06
CA ILE A 87 -21.32 -29.68 9.92
C ILE A 87 -20.78 -30.03 11.32
N ASP A 88 -20.21 -29.05 12.01
CA ASP A 88 -19.67 -29.23 13.35
C ASP A 88 -20.69 -29.91 14.29
N LYS A 89 -20.25 -31.00 14.93
CA LYS A 89 -21.09 -31.82 15.81
C LYS A 89 -21.57 -31.07 17.04
N SER A 90 -20.96 -29.93 17.38
CA SER A 90 -21.41 -29.01 18.44
C SER A 90 -22.84 -28.49 18.24
N VAL A 91 -23.35 -28.54 17.01
CA VAL A 91 -24.68 -28.04 16.63
C VAL A 91 -25.81 -29.07 16.87
N LEU A 92 -25.45 -30.33 17.17
CA LEU A 92 -26.40 -31.39 17.48
C LEU A 92 -26.61 -31.55 18.99
N PRO A 93 -27.83 -31.83 19.45
CA PRO A 93 -28.07 -32.26 20.82
C PRO A 93 -27.25 -33.52 21.16
N GLU A 94 -26.71 -33.63 22.37
CA GLU A 94 -25.88 -34.78 22.84
C GLU A 94 -26.56 -36.15 22.64
N HIS A 95 -27.90 -36.17 22.56
CA HIS A 95 -28.72 -37.35 22.36
C HIS A 95 -29.73 -37.17 21.23
N TRP A 96 -29.30 -36.65 20.07
CA TRP A 96 -30.16 -36.55 18.89
C TRP A 96 -30.67 -37.93 18.43
N GLN A 97 -31.99 -38.17 18.54
CA GLN A 97 -32.66 -39.44 18.21
C GLN A 97 -33.43 -39.33 16.89
N ASP A 98 -32.72 -39.07 15.79
CA ASP A 98 -33.25 -39.09 14.41
C ASP A 98 -34.41 -38.11 14.10
N ALA A 99 -34.78 -37.25 15.06
CA ALA A 99 -35.83 -36.26 14.94
C ALA A 99 -35.40 -35.06 14.08
N LEU A 100 -36.35 -34.37 13.45
CA LEU A 100 -36.10 -33.15 12.72
C LEU A 100 -35.43 -32.12 13.62
N HIS A 101 -34.26 -31.64 13.23
CA HIS A 101 -33.46 -30.68 13.98
C HIS A 101 -32.88 -29.63 13.05
N ILE A 102 -33.17 -28.37 13.31
CA ILE A 102 -32.60 -27.24 12.56
C ILE A 102 -31.19 -27.01 13.10
N ALA A 103 -30.20 -27.29 12.27
CA ALA A 103 -28.78 -27.14 12.62
C ALA A 103 -28.29 -25.70 12.33
N VAL A 104 -28.73 -25.10 11.23
CA VAL A 104 -28.34 -23.74 10.87
C VAL A 104 -29.61 -22.89 10.78
N ASN A 105 -29.68 -21.87 11.62
CA ASN A 105 -30.69 -20.82 11.52
C ASN A 105 -30.20 -19.71 10.57
N PRO A 106 -31.12 -19.05 9.84
CA PRO A 106 -30.79 -17.86 9.08
C PRO A 106 -30.33 -16.75 10.05
N LYS A 107 -29.61 -15.75 9.52
CA LYS A 107 -29.09 -14.62 10.30
C LYS A 107 -29.66 -13.30 9.77
N PRO A 108 -29.90 -12.29 10.62
CA PRO A 108 -30.35 -10.99 10.17
C PRO A 108 -29.29 -10.32 9.29
N GLN A 109 -29.73 -9.57 8.28
CA GLN A 109 -28.85 -8.90 7.32
C GLN A 109 -29.32 -7.48 7.01
N THR A 110 -28.37 -6.60 6.71
CA THR A 110 -28.64 -5.28 6.10
C THR A 110 -27.97 -5.25 4.74
N VAL A 111 -28.78 -5.13 3.69
CA VAL A 111 -28.39 -5.31 2.29
C VAL A 111 -28.57 -3.99 1.55
N GLN A 112 -27.63 -3.66 0.68
CA GLN A 112 -27.73 -2.48 -0.17
C GLN A 112 -28.73 -2.74 -1.31
N GLN A 113 -29.53 -1.74 -1.66
CA GLN A 113 -30.41 -1.86 -2.83
C GLN A 113 -29.58 -2.21 -4.08
N GLY A 114 -30.00 -3.24 -4.82
CA GLY A 114 -29.33 -3.77 -6.00
C GLY A 114 -28.26 -4.83 -5.73
N ALA A 115 -27.90 -5.09 -4.47
CA ALA A 115 -26.98 -6.18 -4.12
C ALA A 115 -27.72 -7.51 -3.94
N ASP A 116 -27.02 -8.62 -4.17
CA ASP A 116 -27.55 -9.96 -3.93
C ASP A 116 -27.39 -10.36 -2.47
N PHE A 117 -28.31 -11.15 -1.93
CA PHE A 117 -28.18 -11.73 -0.60
C PHE A 117 -28.77 -13.14 -0.51
N SER A 118 -28.36 -13.88 0.52
CA SER A 118 -28.92 -15.20 0.79
C SER A 118 -29.13 -15.48 2.28
N LEU A 119 -30.17 -16.25 2.57
CA LEU A 119 -30.50 -16.78 3.88
C LEU A 119 -30.39 -18.31 3.84
N CYS A 120 -29.65 -18.88 4.79
CA CYS A 120 -29.37 -20.31 4.85
C CYS A 120 -30.10 -20.94 6.04
N CYS A 121 -30.82 -22.04 5.80
CA CYS A 121 -31.45 -22.89 6.81
C CYS A 121 -31.11 -24.35 6.52
N VAL A 122 -30.39 -24.99 7.43
CA VAL A 122 -29.99 -26.41 7.27
C VAL A 122 -30.57 -27.23 8.41
N ALA A 123 -31.08 -28.42 8.08
CA ALA A 123 -31.69 -29.31 9.05
C ALA A 123 -31.32 -30.77 8.81
N PHE A 124 -31.27 -31.53 9.90
CA PHE A 124 -31.16 -32.97 9.92
C PHE A 124 -32.54 -33.59 10.12
N GLY A 125 -32.79 -34.76 9.54
CA GLY A 125 -34.06 -35.43 9.72
C GLY A 125 -34.17 -36.76 8.98
N ILE A 126 -34.93 -37.65 9.61
CA ILE A 126 -35.28 -38.98 9.11
C ILE A 126 -36.83 -39.06 9.18
N PRO A 127 -37.58 -38.92 8.07
CA PRO A 127 -37.14 -38.72 6.68
C PRO A 127 -36.57 -37.32 6.35
N THR A 128 -35.99 -37.17 5.15
CA THR A 128 -35.34 -35.94 4.66
C THR A 128 -36.22 -34.71 4.86
N PRO A 129 -35.67 -33.62 5.43
CA PRO A 129 -36.37 -32.36 5.57
C PRO A 129 -36.72 -31.70 4.23
N GLN A 130 -37.89 -31.07 4.17
CA GLN A 130 -38.36 -30.16 3.13
C GLN A 130 -38.40 -28.75 3.71
N TYR A 131 -38.21 -27.74 2.86
CA TYR A 131 -38.14 -26.34 3.26
C TYR A 131 -39.24 -25.54 2.58
N GLN A 132 -39.73 -24.52 3.28
CA GLN A 132 -40.59 -23.49 2.71
C GLN A 132 -40.26 -22.15 3.37
N TRP A 133 -39.84 -21.17 2.57
CA TRP A 133 -39.52 -19.83 3.07
C TRP A 133 -40.75 -18.93 3.13
N TYR A 134 -40.76 -18.06 4.13
CA TYR A 134 -41.80 -17.05 4.35
C TYR A 134 -41.17 -15.67 4.50
N ARG A 135 -41.85 -14.65 3.98
CA ARG A 135 -41.53 -13.23 4.17
C ARG A 135 -42.78 -12.52 4.68
N ASN A 136 -42.68 -11.82 5.81
CA ASN A 136 -43.79 -11.10 6.43
C ASN A 136 -45.06 -11.96 6.61
N GLY A 137 -44.86 -13.25 6.94
CA GLY A 137 -45.95 -14.23 7.13
C GLY A 137 -46.52 -14.85 5.85
N GLN A 138 -46.07 -14.44 4.66
CA GLN A 138 -46.50 -15.01 3.38
C GLN A 138 -45.47 -16.00 2.83
N ALA A 139 -45.94 -17.14 2.31
CA ALA A 139 -45.07 -18.15 1.70
C ALA A 139 -44.49 -17.65 0.38
N LEU A 140 -43.17 -17.76 0.22
CA LEU A 140 -42.47 -17.45 -1.03
C LEU A 140 -42.56 -18.65 -1.98
N LEU A 141 -43.33 -18.50 -3.05
CA LEU A 141 -43.58 -19.57 -4.01
C LEU A 141 -42.28 -20.05 -4.66
N GLY A 142 -42.11 -21.38 -4.71
CA GLY A 142 -40.93 -22.02 -5.31
C GLY A 142 -39.67 -22.00 -4.45
N MET A 143 -39.65 -21.23 -3.36
CA MET A 143 -38.49 -21.13 -2.45
C MET A 143 -38.51 -22.28 -1.44
N THR A 144 -38.07 -23.45 -1.89
CA THR A 144 -38.14 -24.73 -1.16
C THR A 144 -36.78 -25.38 -0.87
N GLY A 145 -35.69 -24.65 -1.11
CA GLY A 145 -34.32 -25.07 -0.81
C GLY A 145 -33.86 -24.73 0.61
N ASP A 146 -32.74 -25.31 1.01
CA ASP A 146 -32.02 -24.97 2.25
C ASP A 146 -31.36 -23.57 2.20
N THR A 147 -31.33 -22.93 1.03
CA THR A 147 -30.89 -21.54 0.85
C THR A 147 -31.92 -20.76 0.05
N LEU A 148 -32.37 -19.63 0.60
CA LEU A 148 -33.10 -18.60 -0.13
C LEU A 148 -32.09 -17.63 -0.74
N GLN A 149 -32.08 -17.52 -2.07
CA GLN A 149 -31.26 -16.57 -2.82
C GLN A 149 -32.16 -15.45 -3.35
N VAL A 150 -31.76 -14.20 -3.14
CA VAL A 150 -32.43 -13.03 -3.70
C VAL A 150 -31.39 -12.19 -4.43
N ASP A 151 -31.56 -12.08 -5.73
CA ASP A 151 -30.70 -11.26 -6.58
C ASP A 151 -31.27 -9.85 -6.71
N CYS A 152 -30.40 -8.85 -6.85
CA CYS A 152 -30.79 -7.45 -7.06
C CYS A 152 -31.81 -6.92 -6.02
N ALA A 153 -31.44 -6.91 -4.74
CA ALA A 153 -32.35 -6.58 -3.65
C ALA A 153 -33.07 -5.23 -3.85
N ALA A 154 -34.39 -5.26 -3.79
CA ALA A 154 -35.27 -4.08 -3.82
C ALA A 154 -35.96 -3.89 -2.46
N ASP A 155 -36.54 -2.72 -2.22
CA ASP A 155 -37.22 -2.38 -0.94
C ASP A 155 -38.30 -3.40 -0.55
N GLU A 156 -39.01 -3.97 -1.53
CA GLU A 156 -39.99 -5.04 -1.34
C GLU A 156 -39.40 -6.35 -0.79
N HIS A 157 -38.08 -6.53 -0.85
CA HIS A 157 -37.37 -7.66 -0.27
C HIS A 157 -37.00 -7.44 1.20
N ALA A 158 -37.22 -6.25 1.76
CA ALA A 158 -37.09 -6.03 3.18
C ALA A 158 -38.24 -6.72 3.94
N GLY A 159 -37.95 -7.15 5.16
CA GLY A 159 -38.95 -7.75 6.03
C GLY A 159 -38.40 -8.86 6.92
N THR A 160 -39.31 -9.52 7.61
CA THR A 160 -39.00 -10.62 8.51
C THR A 160 -39.14 -11.94 7.77
N TYR A 161 -38.08 -12.75 7.81
CA TYR A 161 -37.98 -14.03 7.15
C TYR A 161 -38.00 -15.18 8.16
N LEU A 162 -38.69 -16.25 7.78
CA LEU A 162 -38.79 -17.52 8.50
C LEU A 162 -38.64 -18.67 7.51
N CYS A 163 -38.07 -19.79 7.94
CA CYS A 163 -38.13 -21.03 7.18
C CYS A 163 -38.93 -22.07 7.99
N SER A 164 -39.98 -22.63 7.37
CA SER A 164 -40.58 -23.87 7.85
C SER A 164 -39.78 -25.03 7.29
N VAL A 165 -39.31 -25.88 8.19
CA VAL A 165 -38.67 -27.14 7.89
C VAL A 165 -39.62 -28.24 8.32
N SER A 166 -40.00 -29.12 7.39
CA SER A 166 -40.93 -30.21 7.69
C SER A 166 -40.50 -31.53 7.10
N ASN A 167 -41.00 -32.63 7.65
CA ASN A 167 -41.05 -33.92 7.00
C ASN A 167 -42.41 -34.56 7.29
N VAL A 168 -42.63 -35.80 6.81
CA VAL A 168 -43.90 -36.52 7.00
C VAL A 168 -44.26 -36.79 8.47
N VAL A 169 -43.36 -36.53 9.42
CA VAL A 169 -43.54 -36.80 10.86
C VAL A 169 -43.76 -35.51 11.64
N GLN A 170 -43.01 -34.44 11.33
CA GLN A 170 -43.02 -33.21 12.13
C GLN A 170 -42.67 -31.96 11.31
N GLU A 171 -43.02 -30.80 11.85
CA GLU A 171 -42.68 -29.48 11.36
C GLU A 171 -41.94 -28.69 12.45
N ARG A 172 -40.93 -27.92 12.06
CA ARG A 172 -40.22 -26.96 12.91
C ARG A 172 -39.98 -25.66 12.14
N TRP A 173 -39.97 -24.56 12.88
CA TRP A 173 -39.74 -23.23 12.34
C TRP A 173 -38.39 -22.69 12.82
N THR A 174 -37.70 -21.94 11.96
CA THR A 174 -36.52 -21.17 12.39
C THR A 174 -36.93 -20.01 13.29
N GLU A 175 -35.95 -19.39 13.93
CA GLU A 175 -36.13 -18.05 14.48
C GLU A 175 -36.40 -17.04 13.34
N ALA A 176 -37.19 -16.02 13.65
CA ALA A 176 -37.47 -14.90 12.76
C ALA A 176 -36.21 -14.05 12.59
N VAL A 177 -35.84 -13.72 11.35
CA VAL A 177 -34.73 -12.80 11.09
C VAL A 177 -35.14 -11.65 10.20
N ASP A 178 -34.67 -10.47 10.53
CA ASP A 178 -34.95 -9.27 9.74
C ASP A 178 -33.89 -9.06 8.66
N VAL A 179 -34.36 -8.85 7.44
CA VAL A 179 -33.57 -8.31 6.34
C VAL A 179 -33.98 -6.87 6.11
N LYS A 180 -33.02 -5.95 6.23
CA LYS A 180 -33.21 -4.53 5.92
C LYS A 180 -32.60 -4.23 4.56
N VAL A 181 -33.36 -3.68 3.64
CA VAL A 181 -32.82 -3.15 2.38
C VAL A 181 -32.63 -1.64 2.56
N VAL A 182 -31.40 -1.17 2.44
CA VAL A 182 -31.06 0.25 2.63
C VAL A 182 -30.72 0.90 1.30
N GLN A 183 -31.39 2.02 1.02
CA GLN A 183 -30.99 2.93 -0.05
C GLN A 183 -29.65 3.59 0.30
N THR A 184 -28.79 3.73 -0.71
CA THR A 184 -27.44 4.31 -0.62
C THR A 184 -27.38 5.73 -0.08
N ALA A 185 -28.52 6.40 0.17
CA ALA A 185 -28.57 7.74 0.74
C ALA A 185 -28.35 7.82 2.27
N HIS A 186 -28.35 6.70 3.01
CA HIS A 186 -28.32 6.74 4.49
C HIS A 186 -27.29 5.86 5.21
N LEU A 187 -26.41 5.16 4.50
CA LEU A 187 -25.16 4.72 5.11
C LEU A 187 -24.12 5.81 4.84
N PRO A 188 -23.42 6.36 5.87
CA PRO A 188 -22.27 7.20 5.59
C PRO A 188 -21.33 6.41 4.69
N PRO A 189 -20.82 7.00 3.59
CA PRO A 189 -19.84 6.33 2.75
C PRO A 189 -18.74 5.77 3.65
N ALA A 190 -18.37 4.51 3.43
CA ALA A 190 -17.33 3.87 4.21
C ALA A 190 -16.13 4.83 4.30
N ALA A 191 -15.72 5.16 5.52
CA ALA A 191 -14.67 6.15 5.73
C ALA A 191 -13.49 5.83 4.81
N PRO A 192 -12.95 6.82 4.07
CA PRO A 192 -11.85 6.56 3.17
C PRO A 192 -10.70 5.90 3.91
N THR A 193 -10.07 4.92 3.26
CA THR A 193 -8.91 4.22 3.81
C THR A 193 -7.79 4.20 2.79
N ALA A 194 -6.58 4.05 3.29
CA ALA A 194 -5.37 3.88 2.49
C ALA A 194 -4.93 2.41 2.53
N THR A 195 -4.37 1.88 1.45
CA THR A 195 -3.71 0.56 1.49
C THR A 195 -2.35 0.63 2.16
N ASP A 196 -1.70 1.80 2.10
CA ASP A 196 -0.50 2.19 2.84
C ASP A 196 -0.32 3.73 2.74
N LYS A 197 0.60 4.32 3.50
CA LYS A 197 0.91 5.75 3.46
C LYS A 197 2.41 5.96 3.36
N VAL A 198 2.87 6.66 2.32
CA VAL A 198 4.30 6.82 2.00
C VAL A 198 4.60 8.29 1.76
N ALA A 199 5.69 8.79 2.36
CA ALA A 199 6.13 10.18 2.18
C ALA A 199 7.61 10.28 1.82
N LEU A 200 7.92 11.16 0.87
CA LEU A 200 9.28 11.61 0.56
C LEU A 200 9.41 13.10 0.89
N LEU A 201 10.32 13.43 1.79
CA LEU A 201 10.62 14.81 2.19
C LEU A 201 12.06 15.13 1.78
N ILE A 202 12.25 16.24 1.06
CA ILE A 202 13.57 16.72 0.65
C ILE A 202 13.77 18.15 1.17
N GLY A 203 14.88 18.40 1.86
CA GLY A 203 15.31 19.73 2.30
C GLY A 203 16.66 20.08 1.70
N ASN A 204 16.71 21.10 0.84
CA ASN A 204 17.97 21.56 0.24
C ASN A 204 18.39 22.91 0.85
N LEU A 205 19.59 22.95 1.41
CA LEU A 205 20.10 24.06 2.22
C LEU A 205 21.41 24.62 1.72
N ASN A 206 22.41 23.75 1.51
CA ASN A 206 23.80 24.15 1.29
C ASN A 206 24.11 24.18 -0.21
N TYR A 207 23.63 25.21 -0.90
CA TYR A 207 23.82 25.36 -2.34
C TYR A 207 25.25 25.81 -2.67
N SER A 208 25.86 25.15 -3.65
CA SER A 208 27.26 25.41 -4.05
C SER A 208 27.45 26.78 -4.72
N HIS A 209 26.40 27.29 -5.36
CA HIS A 209 26.45 28.52 -6.17
C HIS A 209 25.30 29.50 -5.87
N HIS A 210 24.55 29.29 -4.80
CA HIS A 210 23.39 30.12 -4.41
C HIS A 210 23.38 30.34 -2.90
N PRO A 211 22.64 31.35 -2.39
CA PRO A 211 22.52 31.58 -0.95
C PRO A 211 22.04 30.33 -0.22
N SER A 212 22.71 30.01 0.89
CA SER A 212 22.31 28.87 1.72
C SER A 212 21.04 29.19 2.53
N LEU A 213 20.23 28.16 2.77
CA LEU A 213 19.02 28.24 3.58
C LEU A 213 19.25 27.57 4.94
N MET A 214 18.34 27.84 5.88
CA MET A 214 18.49 27.46 7.29
C MET A 214 17.29 26.64 7.78
N ALA A 215 16.07 27.08 7.42
CA ALA A 215 14.83 26.45 7.84
C ALA A 215 14.59 25.00 7.37
N PRO A 216 15.01 24.57 6.14
CA PRO A 216 14.62 23.25 5.64
C PRO A 216 15.01 22.07 6.53
N ILE A 217 16.04 22.19 7.37
CA ILE A 217 16.44 21.15 8.35
C ILE A 217 15.30 20.93 9.35
N MET A 218 14.84 21.99 10.02
CA MET A 218 13.80 21.91 11.04
C MET A 218 12.46 21.55 10.42
N ASP A 219 12.16 22.14 9.26
CA ASP A 219 10.91 21.91 8.55
C ASP A 219 10.74 20.43 8.17
N VAL A 220 11.76 19.84 7.55
CA VAL A 220 11.75 18.41 7.19
C VAL A 220 11.74 17.54 8.43
N HIS A 221 12.50 17.88 9.47
CA HIS A 221 12.57 17.08 10.68
C HIS A 221 11.23 17.00 11.41
N GLU A 222 10.60 18.16 11.67
CA GLU A 222 9.32 18.23 12.39
C GLU A 222 8.19 17.59 11.57
N LEU A 223 8.10 17.90 10.27
CA LEU A 223 7.06 17.33 9.42
C LEU A 223 7.23 15.81 9.28
N ALA A 224 8.46 15.30 9.19
CA ALA A 224 8.72 13.87 9.18
C ALA A 224 8.18 13.18 10.43
N ASN A 225 8.39 13.78 11.61
CA ASN A 225 7.91 13.24 12.88
C ASN A 225 6.37 13.22 12.94
N LEU A 226 5.71 14.29 12.50
CA LEU A 226 4.25 14.37 12.46
C LEU A 226 3.65 13.36 11.47
N LEU A 227 4.25 13.19 10.29
CA LEU A 227 3.80 12.20 9.31
C LEU A 227 4.01 10.76 9.81
N ARG A 228 5.10 10.47 10.53
CA ARG A 228 5.30 9.17 11.20
C ARG A 228 4.20 8.90 12.23
N GLN A 229 3.77 9.90 13.01
CA GLN A 229 2.64 9.76 13.94
C GLN A 229 1.33 9.45 13.21
N LEU A 230 1.16 9.96 11.99
CA LEU A 230 0.04 9.63 11.12
C LEU A 230 0.18 8.24 10.47
N GLY A 231 1.24 7.49 10.72
CA GLY A 231 1.47 6.16 10.15
C GLY A 231 2.04 6.19 8.72
N PHE A 232 2.67 7.29 8.31
CA PHE A 232 3.42 7.31 7.06
C PHE A 232 4.78 6.63 7.20
N ARG A 233 5.16 5.91 6.14
CA ARG A 233 6.52 5.49 5.87
C ARG A 233 7.28 6.68 5.28
N VAL A 234 8.06 7.35 6.11
CA VAL A 234 8.77 8.58 5.73
C VAL A 234 10.19 8.25 5.30
N VAL A 235 10.62 8.81 4.18
CA VAL A 235 12.04 8.95 3.79
C VAL A 235 12.34 10.45 3.77
N SER A 236 13.27 10.90 4.61
CA SER A 236 13.65 12.32 4.71
C SER A 236 15.12 12.50 4.33
N LEU A 237 15.39 13.40 3.40
CA LEU A 237 16.73 13.57 2.81
C LEU A 237 17.12 15.05 2.79
N LEU A 238 18.38 15.33 3.11
CA LEU A 238 18.96 16.68 3.04
C LEU A 238 20.01 16.81 1.94
N ASP A 239 20.13 18.02 1.39
CA ASP A 239 21.18 18.46 0.46
C ASP A 239 21.45 17.50 -0.71
N LEU A 240 20.43 17.31 -1.54
CA LEU A 240 20.50 16.43 -2.69
C LEU A 240 20.92 17.18 -3.96
N THR A 241 21.87 16.59 -4.67
CA THR A 241 22.17 16.94 -6.06
C THR A 241 21.00 16.55 -6.98
N ARG A 242 20.99 17.07 -8.19
CA ARG A 242 19.89 16.75 -9.13
C ARG A 242 19.78 15.25 -9.40
N GLU A 243 20.91 14.56 -9.56
CA GLU A 243 20.91 13.11 -9.80
C GLU A 243 20.33 12.35 -8.61
N GLU A 244 20.74 12.72 -7.39
CA GLU A 244 20.24 12.13 -6.15
C GLU A 244 18.75 12.40 -5.94
N MET A 245 18.26 13.61 -6.25
CA MET A 245 16.82 13.94 -6.20
C MET A 245 16.00 13.07 -7.15
N LEU A 246 16.45 12.90 -8.40
CA LEU A 246 15.77 12.06 -9.39
C LEU A 246 15.73 10.60 -8.94
N ALA A 247 16.83 10.08 -8.40
CA ALA A 247 16.90 8.73 -7.87
C ALA A 247 15.97 8.54 -6.65
N ALA A 248 15.94 9.52 -5.73
CA ALA A 248 15.03 9.49 -4.58
C ALA A 248 13.56 9.50 -5.00
N ILE A 249 13.20 10.33 -5.99
CA ILE A 249 11.84 10.36 -6.57
C ILE A 249 11.50 9.02 -7.22
N GLU A 250 12.41 8.42 -7.99
CA GLU A 250 12.19 7.11 -8.60
C GLU A 250 11.94 6.03 -7.53
N ARG A 251 12.72 6.02 -6.44
CA ARG A 251 12.52 5.10 -5.30
C ARG A 251 11.20 5.36 -4.58
N PHE A 252 10.84 6.61 -4.36
CA PHE A 252 9.53 6.95 -3.81
C PHE A 252 8.41 6.41 -4.69
N THR A 253 8.47 6.62 -6.00
CA THR A 253 7.48 6.07 -6.95
C THR A 253 7.44 4.54 -6.95
N GLN A 254 8.55 3.84 -6.64
CA GLN A 254 8.55 2.37 -6.49
C GLN A 254 7.85 1.88 -5.20
N LEU A 255 7.71 2.73 -4.19
CA LEU A 255 6.98 2.42 -2.95
C LEU A 255 5.47 2.68 -3.08
N LEU A 256 5.03 3.34 -4.14
CA LEU A 256 3.63 3.66 -4.38
C LEU A 256 2.96 2.58 -5.21
N ASP A 257 1.66 2.40 -4.98
CA ASP A 257 0.84 1.38 -5.61
C ASP A 257 -0.64 1.75 -5.49
N ARG A 258 -1.52 0.92 -6.05
CA ARG A 258 -2.96 1.12 -6.02
C ARG A 258 -3.46 1.28 -4.58
N GLY A 259 -4.18 2.38 -4.34
CA GLY A 259 -4.78 2.67 -3.03
C GLY A 259 -3.85 3.32 -1.99
N VAL A 260 -2.57 3.51 -2.31
CA VAL A 260 -1.60 4.16 -1.41
C VAL A 260 -1.84 5.66 -1.34
N TYR A 261 -1.62 6.27 -0.18
CA TYR A 261 -1.53 7.73 -0.05
C TYR A 261 -0.06 8.13 -0.20
N GLY A 262 0.25 8.84 -1.28
CA GLY A 262 1.57 9.39 -1.53
C GLY A 262 1.63 10.85 -1.13
N LEU A 263 2.67 11.24 -0.39
CA LEU A 263 2.97 12.63 -0.06
C LEU A 263 4.41 12.97 -0.47
N PHE A 264 4.58 14.02 -1.26
CA PHE A 264 5.88 14.59 -1.57
C PHE A 264 5.98 15.98 -0.97
N TYR A 265 7.05 16.25 -0.24
CA TYR A 265 7.34 17.55 0.34
C TYR A 265 8.74 17.99 -0.05
N TYR A 266 8.87 19.26 -0.41
CA TYR A 266 10.17 19.87 -0.71
C TYR A 266 10.28 21.26 -0.06
N ALA A 267 11.40 21.50 0.61
CA ALA A 267 11.80 22.80 1.12
C ALA A 267 13.16 23.22 0.53
N GLY A 268 13.23 24.41 -0.06
CA GLY A 268 14.46 24.91 -0.67
C GLY A 268 14.21 25.96 -1.75
N HIS A 269 15.24 26.26 -2.54
CA HIS A 269 15.09 27.09 -3.73
C HIS A 269 14.24 26.40 -4.77
N GLY A 270 13.37 27.18 -5.40
CA GLY A 270 12.46 26.74 -6.44
C GLY A 270 12.00 27.92 -7.28
N TYR A 271 11.40 27.62 -8.42
CA TYR A 271 10.80 28.62 -9.29
C TYR A 271 9.61 28.02 -10.07
N GLU A 272 8.75 28.89 -10.58
CA GLU A 272 7.70 28.51 -11.52
C GLU A 272 7.99 29.06 -12.90
N TYR A 273 7.70 28.30 -13.96
CA TYR A 273 7.73 28.80 -15.32
C TYR A 273 6.63 28.16 -16.15
N ALA A 274 5.76 28.97 -16.74
CA ALA A 274 4.61 28.54 -17.54
C ALA A 274 3.74 27.50 -16.79
N GLY A 275 3.37 27.80 -15.54
CA GLY A 275 2.56 26.92 -14.69
C GLY A 275 3.27 25.67 -14.16
N ARG A 276 4.59 25.55 -14.36
CA ARG A 276 5.39 24.38 -13.94
C ARG A 276 6.38 24.75 -12.86
N ASN A 277 6.38 23.97 -11.80
CA ASN A 277 7.25 24.18 -10.66
C ASN A 277 8.53 23.36 -10.82
N TYR A 278 9.67 23.98 -10.51
CA TYR A 278 11.00 23.39 -10.61
C TYR A 278 11.74 23.51 -9.29
N LEU A 279 12.26 22.40 -8.81
CA LEU A 279 13.04 22.28 -7.59
C LEU A 279 14.53 22.45 -7.93
N VAL A 280 15.22 23.36 -7.25
CA VAL A 280 16.63 23.65 -7.51
C VAL A 280 17.51 22.72 -6.68
N ALA A 281 18.42 21.99 -7.31
CA ALA A 281 19.34 21.10 -6.61
C ALA A 281 20.52 21.87 -6.00
N VAL A 282 21.19 21.29 -4.98
CA VAL A 282 22.32 21.95 -4.31
C VAL A 282 23.55 22.16 -5.20
N ASP A 283 23.66 21.38 -6.28
CA ASP A 283 24.72 21.44 -7.30
C ASP A 283 24.35 22.33 -8.51
N ALA A 284 23.23 23.04 -8.47
CA ALA A 284 22.80 23.88 -9.58
C ALA A 284 23.77 25.07 -9.79
N PRO A 285 24.24 25.34 -11.03
CA PRO A 285 25.14 26.44 -11.33
C PRO A 285 24.45 27.81 -11.20
N GLN A 286 25.22 28.89 -11.29
CA GLN A 286 24.67 30.26 -11.34
C GLN A 286 25.04 30.94 -12.69
N PRO A 287 24.06 31.29 -13.54
CA PRO A 287 22.62 31.02 -13.41
C PRO A 287 22.27 29.55 -13.69
N TYR A 288 21.25 29.01 -13.01
CA TYR A 288 20.73 27.67 -13.31
C TYR A 288 19.69 27.70 -14.44
N ARG A 289 19.55 26.55 -15.11
CA ARG A 289 18.53 26.28 -16.12
C ARG A 289 17.66 25.10 -15.71
N ARG A 290 16.56 24.87 -16.46
CA ARG A 290 15.63 23.73 -16.25
C ARG A 290 16.31 22.36 -16.17
N GLU A 291 17.41 22.17 -16.91
CA GLU A 291 18.17 20.92 -16.94
C GLU A 291 18.98 20.67 -15.67
N ASN A 292 19.19 21.70 -14.84
CA ASN A 292 19.84 21.62 -13.53
C ASN A 292 18.81 21.46 -12.40
N CYS A 293 17.52 21.46 -12.72
CA CYS A 293 16.42 21.39 -11.77
C CYS A 293 15.57 20.14 -11.98
N VAL A 294 14.63 19.90 -11.06
CA VAL A 294 13.65 18.80 -11.14
C VAL A 294 12.25 19.36 -11.27
N CYS A 295 11.55 18.99 -12.35
CA CYS A 295 10.17 19.41 -12.57
C CYS A 295 9.19 18.63 -11.68
N VAL A 296 8.38 19.33 -10.89
CA VAL A 296 7.43 18.75 -9.92
C VAL A 296 6.35 17.92 -10.61
N GLN A 297 5.91 18.30 -11.82
CA GLN A 297 4.93 17.54 -12.59
C GLN A 297 5.38 16.08 -12.85
N ARG A 298 6.70 15.81 -12.89
CA ARG A 298 7.23 14.44 -13.00
C ARG A 298 6.87 13.60 -11.78
N VAL A 299 6.92 14.19 -10.58
CA VAL A 299 6.57 13.51 -9.33
C VAL A 299 5.09 13.14 -9.35
N MET A 300 4.23 14.11 -9.69
CA MET A 300 2.78 13.87 -9.79
C MET A 300 2.45 12.80 -10.83
N LEU A 301 3.07 12.86 -12.02
CA LEU A 301 2.87 11.85 -13.05
C LEU A 301 3.24 10.44 -12.53
N GLY A 302 4.39 10.30 -11.87
CA GLY A 302 4.79 9.03 -11.27
C GLY A 302 3.80 8.53 -10.20
N MET A 303 3.22 9.42 -9.39
CA MET A 303 2.19 9.05 -8.41
C MET A 303 0.88 8.61 -9.07
N GLN A 304 0.51 9.21 -10.21
CA GLN A 304 -0.68 8.84 -10.99
C GLN A 304 -0.50 7.50 -11.70
N GLU A 305 0.67 7.24 -12.29
CA GLU A 305 1.02 5.97 -12.94
C GLU A 305 0.93 4.79 -11.96
N ARG A 306 1.18 5.05 -10.67
CA ARG A 306 1.04 4.07 -9.59
C ARG A 306 -0.37 3.93 -9.02
N GLN A 307 -1.36 4.63 -9.58
CA GLN A 307 -2.77 4.52 -9.19
C GLN A 307 -3.02 4.79 -7.68
N THR A 308 -2.27 5.72 -7.10
CA THR A 308 -2.46 6.16 -5.71
C THR A 308 -3.90 6.59 -5.45
N ALA A 309 -4.41 6.37 -4.22
CA ALA A 309 -5.74 6.85 -3.84
C ALA A 309 -5.73 8.34 -3.43
N LEU A 310 -4.58 8.85 -3.01
CA LEU A 310 -4.37 10.25 -2.69
C LEU A 310 -2.93 10.64 -3.09
N SER A 311 -2.80 11.74 -3.83
CA SER A 311 -1.51 12.31 -4.24
C SER A 311 -1.38 13.75 -3.72
N VAL A 312 -0.52 13.96 -2.73
CA VAL A 312 -0.27 15.28 -2.13
C VAL A 312 1.14 15.76 -2.48
N ILE A 313 1.24 16.99 -2.98
CA ILE A 313 2.52 17.68 -3.20
C ILE A 313 2.50 18.98 -2.38
N LEU A 314 3.47 19.14 -1.48
CA LEU A 314 3.65 20.33 -0.65
C LEU A 314 4.98 20.99 -1.02
N LEU A 315 4.95 22.24 -1.49
CA LEU A 315 6.14 22.96 -1.94
C LEU A 315 6.39 24.19 -1.06
N ASP A 316 7.44 24.14 -0.25
CA ASP A 316 7.94 25.25 0.55
C ASP A 316 9.09 25.94 -0.18
N THR A 317 8.75 26.64 -1.27
CA THR A 317 9.70 27.30 -2.16
C THR A 317 9.17 28.64 -2.63
N CYS A 318 10.09 29.52 -3.05
CA CYS A 318 9.72 30.63 -3.93
C CYS A 318 9.16 30.09 -5.27
N ARG A 319 8.34 30.91 -5.92
CA ARG A 319 7.75 30.61 -7.24
C ARG A 319 8.00 31.71 -8.27
N LYS A 320 8.89 32.66 -7.97
CA LYS A 320 9.36 33.66 -8.93
C LYS A 320 10.30 33.07 -9.98
N TRP A 321 10.15 33.55 -11.20
CA TRP A 321 11.04 33.27 -12.31
C TRP A 321 11.99 34.43 -12.61
N TYR A 322 13.26 34.14 -12.88
CA TYR A 322 14.29 35.17 -13.09
C TYR A 322 14.99 35.13 -14.47
N ASN A 323 14.66 34.20 -15.39
CA ASN A 323 15.40 34.02 -16.67
C ASN A 323 14.50 33.93 -17.94
N GLN A 324 14.39 34.99 -18.75
CA GLN A 324 13.28 35.16 -19.71
C GLN A 324 13.21 34.33 -21.02
N ASP A 325 14.16 33.46 -21.35
CA ASP A 325 14.10 32.69 -22.61
C ASP A 325 14.00 31.20 -22.31
N HIS A 326 12.97 30.47 -22.80
CA HIS A 326 13.01 29.03 -23.21
C HIS A 326 11.63 28.33 -23.33
N ILE A 327 11.60 27.19 -24.04
CA ILE A 327 10.41 26.34 -24.24
C ILE A 327 10.12 25.52 -22.97
N PRO A 328 8.85 25.31 -22.56
CA PRO A 328 8.49 24.43 -21.44
C PRO A 328 9.01 22.98 -21.60
N SER A 329 9.18 22.25 -20.49
CA SER A 329 9.53 20.82 -20.54
C SER A 329 8.40 20.04 -21.26
N THR A 330 8.70 19.05 -22.10
CA THR A 330 7.66 18.19 -22.67
C THR A 330 7.26 17.15 -21.62
N ILE A 331 6.09 17.30 -21.02
CA ILE A 331 5.49 16.29 -20.11
C ILE A 331 4.09 16.02 -20.64
N MET A 332 3.70 14.75 -20.65
CA MET A 332 2.35 14.34 -21.05
C MET A 332 1.29 15.01 -20.16
N PRO A 333 0.09 15.28 -20.70
CA PRO A 333 -1.03 15.75 -19.89
C PRO A 333 -1.29 14.81 -18.70
N LEU A 334 -1.50 15.38 -17.51
CA LEU A 334 -1.89 14.60 -16.34
C LEU A 334 -3.31 14.04 -16.53
N LYS A 335 -3.55 12.82 -16.06
CA LYS A 335 -4.88 12.23 -16.12
C LYS A 335 -5.79 12.89 -15.07
N PRO A 336 -7.09 13.08 -15.37
CA PRO A 336 -8.05 13.69 -14.43
C PRO A 336 -8.50 12.69 -13.34
N CYS A 337 -7.56 12.20 -12.54
CA CYS A 337 -7.78 11.14 -11.54
C CYS A 337 -8.66 11.56 -10.35
N GLY A 338 -8.83 12.87 -10.09
CA GLY A 338 -9.72 13.37 -9.03
C GLY A 338 -9.22 13.13 -7.60
N ASN A 339 -7.91 12.95 -7.41
CA ASN A 339 -7.26 12.56 -6.17
C ASN A 339 -5.98 13.38 -5.84
N THR A 340 -5.77 14.49 -6.54
CA THR A 340 -4.54 15.30 -6.43
C THR A 340 -4.76 16.53 -5.57
N VAL A 341 -3.75 16.88 -4.77
CA VAL A 341 -3.70 18.12 -3.96
C VAL A 341 -2.29 18.70 -4.04
N TYR A 342 -2.20 19.98 -4.38
CA TYR A 342 -1.01 20.80 -4.27
C TYR A 342 -1.22 21.85 -3.19
N GLY A 343 -0.28 21.96 -2.26
CA GLY A 343 -0.15 23.07 -1.32
C GLY A 343 1.15 23.81 -1.59
N TYR A 344 1.04 25.04 -2.08
CA TYR A 344 2.18 25.92 -2.33
C TYR A 344 2.32 26.89 -1.17
N ALA A 345 3.52 27.03 -0.61
CA ALA A 345 3.79 27.95 0.48
C ALA A 345 3.55 29.42 0.12
N THR A 346 3.61 29.76 -1.18
CA THR A 346 3.40 31.10 -1.70
C THR A 346 2.64 31.08 -3.03
N CYS A 347 2.10 32.22 -3.46
CA CYS A 347 1.41 32.39 -4.74
C CYS A 347 2.37 32.29 -5.94
N GLU A 348 1.81 32.18 -7.15
CA GLU A 348 2.58 32.35 -8.40
C GLU A 348 3.30 33.71 -8.40
N ASP A 349 4.55 33.74 -8.89
CA ASP A 349 5.42 34.93 -8.91
C ASP A 349 5.69 35.58 -7.53
N ALA A 350 5.55 34.83 -6.44
CA ALA A 350 5.85 35.28 -5.08
C ALA A 350 7.01 34.51 -4.41
N GLU A 351 7.47 35.07 -3.29
CA GLU A 351 8.53 34.50 -2.44
C GLU A 351 7.93 33.76 -1.24
N ALA A 352 8.64 32.74 -0.75
CA ALA A 352 8.35 32.07 0.51
C ALA A 352 9.45 32.42 1.50
N PHE A 353 9.10 32.68 2.77
CA PHE A 353 10.02 33.20 3.78
C PHE A 353 10.27 32.21 4.92
N GLU A 354 11.46 32.32 5.50
CA GLU A 354 11.83 31.70 6.78
C GLU A 354 11.95 32.78 7.87
N VAL A 355 11.62 32.42 9.11
CA VAL A 355 11.87 33.27 10.28
C VAL A 355 13.10 32.77 11.01
N GLN A 356 13.89 33.70 11.54
CA GLN A 356 15.00 33.42 12.42
C GLN A 356 14.62 33.88 13.83
N ASP A 357 14.37 32.93 14.74
CA ASP A 357 14.04 33.21 16.14
C ASP A 357 15.06 32.52 17.07
N GLY A 358 15.94 33.30 17.68
CA GLY A 358 16.80 32.85 18.78
C GLY A 358 17.65 31.59 18.51
N GLY A 359 18.07 31.37 17.25
CA GLY A 359 18.85 30.19 16.83
C GLY A 359 18.03 29.04 16.25
N LYS A 360 16.69 29.12 16.24
CA LYS A 360 15.81 28.25 15.45
C LYS A 360 15.38 28.97 14.18
N SER A 361 15.48 28.30 13.04
CA SER A 361 14.88 28.77 11.80
C SER A 361 13.82 27.79 11.34
N THR A 362 12.63 28.29 11.03
CA THR A 362 11.49 27.51 10.56
C THR A 362 10.84 28.25 9.40
N GLY A 363 10.46 27.51 8.36
CA GLY A 363 9.71 28.03 7.24
C GLY A 363 8.33 28.49 7.70
N ILE A 364 7.89 29.64 7.23
CA ILE A 364 6.58 30.20 7.63
C ILE A 364 5.44 29.23 7.30
N PHE A 365 5.48 28.61 6.13
CA PHE A 365 4.48 27.64 5.73
C PHE A 365 4.48 26.42 6.64
N THR A 366 5.66 25.86 6.89
CA THR A 366 5.82 24.66 7.73
C THR A 366 5.43 24.91 9.20
N LYS A 367 5.73 26.10 9.75
CA LYS A 367 5.28 26.54 11.09
C LYS A 367 3.77 26.37 11.28
N TYR A 368 2.97 26.77 10.29
CA TYR A 368 1.51 26.67 10.36
C TYR A 368 1.02 25.27 9.95
N LEU A 369 1.63 24.66 8.93
CA LEU A 369 1.32 23.29 8.52
C LEU A 369 1.41 22.31 9.70
N ASN A 370 2.48 22.39 10.49
CA ASN A 370 2.73 21.51 11.62
C ASN A 370 1.62 21.59 12.70
N LYS A 371 0.94 22.73 12.85
CA LYS A 371 -0.19 22.90 13.78
C LYS A 371 -1.46 22.18 13.34
N HIS A 372 -1.65 21.96 12.04
CA HIS A 372 -2.91 21.45 11.49
C HIS A 372 -2.80 20.08 10.85
N ILE A 373 -1.60 19.61 10.50
CA ILE A 373 -1.40 18.36 9.73
C ILE A 373 -2.00 17.12 10.39
N LEU A 374 -2.10 17.10 11.73
CA LEU A 374 -2.67 15.99 12.50
C LEU A 374 -4.21 15.99 12.58
N ARG A 375 -4.88 17.00 12.03
CA ARG A 375 -6.34 17.11 12.10
C ARG A 375 -6.99 16.10 11.16
N SER A 376 -8.09 15.47 11.60
CA SER A 376 -8.83 14.46 10.85
C SER A 376 -9.73 15.01 9.74
N ASN A 377 -9.51 16.25 9.31
CA ASN A 377 -10.27 16.88 8.24
C ASN A 377 -9.74 16.44 6.87
N LYS A 378 -10.54 16.67 5.82
CA LYS A 378 -10.09 16.56 4.42
C LYS A 378 -8.80 17.35 4.23
N VAL A 379 -7.83 16.81 3.47
CA VAL A 379 -6.52 17.46 3.28
C VAL A 379 -6.64 18.91 2.81
N THR A 380 -7.61 19.22 1.95
CA THR A 380 -7.84 20.59 1.48
C THR A 380 -8.25 21.53 2.61
N HIS A 381 -9.14 21.09 3.51
CA HIS A 381 -9.55 21.89 4.68
C HIS A 381 -8.41 22.08 5.69
N VAL A 382 -7.48 21.12 5.78
CA VAL A 382 -6.26 21.30 6.59
C VAL A 382 -5.42 22.43 6.00
N LEU A 383 -5.21 22.44 4.68
CA LEU A 383 -4.44 23.49 4.00
C LEU A 383 -5.15 24.85 4.01
N GLU A 384 -6.48 24.88 3.93
CA GLU A 384 -7.27 26.11 4.07
C GLU A 384 -7.04 26.77 5.43
N ARG A 385 -7.03 25.99 6.52
CA ARG A 385 -6.69 26.51 7.86
C ARG A 385 -5.26 27.02 7.96
N VAL A 386 -4.31 26.33 7.30
CA VAL A 386 -2.93 26.83 7.21
C VAL A 386 -2.90 28.18 6.50
N SER A 387 -3.68 28.35 5.43
CA SER A 387 -3.81 29.62 4.73
C SER A 387 -4.45 30.72 5.58
N GLU A 388 -5.49 30.40 6.36
CA GLU A 388 -6.17 31.32 7.27
C GLU A 388 -5.22 31.83 8.36
N ASP A 389 -4.54 30.90 9.05
CA ASP A 389 -3.60 31.22 10.13
C ASP A 389 -2.39 32.02 9.61
N LEU A 390 -1.88 31.67 8.43
CA LEU A 390 -0.78 32.40 7.79
C LEU A 390 -1.26 33.80 7.37
N GLY A 391 -2.46 33.95 6.83
CA GLY A 391 -3.01 35.23 6.38
C GLY A 391 -3.17 36.28 7.49
N VAL A 392 -3.26 35.86 8.75
CA VAL A 392 -3.34 36.76 9.92
C VAL A 392 -2.00 36.98 10.64
N ASP A 393 -0.92 36.34 10.18
CA ASP A 393 0.42 36.55 10.77
C ASP A 393 0.96 37.94 10.39
N PRO A 394 1.16 38.85 11.35
CA PRO A 394 1.58 40.23 11.07
C PRO A 394 2.97 40.33 10.45
N LEU A 395 3.82 39.31 10.54
CA LEU A 395 5.18 39.32 9.96
C LEU A 395 5.19 39.16 8.44
N ILE A 396 4.16 38.51 7.89
CA ILE A 396 4.12 38.08 6.48
C ILE A 396 2.82 38.44 5.75
N ALA A 397 1.87 39.07 6.45
CA ALA A 397 0.65 39.59 5.86
C ALA A 397 0.96 40.46 4.62
N GLY A 398 0.35 40.11 3.48
CA GLY A 398 0.58 40.76 2.19
C GLY A 398 1.89 40.41 1.47
N ARG A 399 2.75 39.56 2.05
CA ARG A 399 4.03 39.13 1.47
C ARG A 399 4.04 37.67 1.04
N GLN A 400 3.36 36.81 1.78
CA GLN A 400 3.24 35.39 1.50
C GLN A 400 1.80 34.95 1.74
N ALA A 401 1.27 34.14 0.84
CA ALA A 401 -0.07 33.56 0.95
C ALA A 401 -0.06 32.14 0.36
N VAL A 402 -0.71 31.21 1.04
CA VAL A 402 -0.77 29.80 0.60
C VAL A 402 -1.67 29.71 -0.64
N GLU A 403 -1.20 29.01 -1.67
CA GLU A 403 -2.03 28.65 -2.81
C GLU A 403 -2.36 27.15 -2.77
N ILE A 404 -3.63 26.80 -2.94
CA ILE A 404 -4.10 25.42 -2.91
C ILE A 404 -4.71 25.09 -4.29
N LYS A 405 -4.16 24.08 -4.99
CA LYS A 405 -4.72 23.55 -6.25
C LYS A 405 -5.07 22.08 -6.06
N HIS A 406 -6.31 21.67 -6.28
CA HIS A 406 -6.68 20.26 -6.10
C HIS A 406 -7.76 19.77 -7.06
N THR A 407 -7.76 18.46 -7.30
CA THR A 407 -8.87 17.75 -7.96
C THR A 407 -9.55 16.74 -7.02
N LEU A 408 -9.13 16.70 -5.74
CA LEU A 408 -9.59 15.73 -4.74
C LEU A 408 -11.12 15.75 -4.54
N LYS A 409 -11.79 14.71 -5.06
CA LYS A 409 -13.25 14.51 -5.00
C LYS A 409 -13.67 13.98 -3.62
N GLU A 410 -13.03 12.91 -3.18
CA GLU A 410 -13.38 12.21 -1.94
C GLU A 410 -12.86 12.94 -0.70
N PRO A 411 -13.51 12.79 0.48
CA PRO A 411 -13.13 13.47 1.71
C PRO A 411 -11.93 12.79 2.40
N ARG A 412 -10.86 12.49 1.65
CA ARG A 412 -9.66 11.80 2.17
C ARG A 412 -8.89 12.70 3.13
N SER A 413 -8.45 12.14 4.24
CA SER A 413 -7.64 12.79 5.27
C SER A 413 -6.28 12.10 5.42
N LEU A 414 -5.24 12.83 5.83
CA LEU A 414 -3.96 12.19 6.16
C LEU A 414 -4.07 11.24 7.38
N THR A 415 -5.11 11.41 8.20
CA THR A 415 -5.41 10.55 9.36
C THR A 415 -6.16 9.27 8.99
N ASP A 416 -6.55 9.08 7.73
CA ASP A 416 -7.31 7.89 7.31
C ASP A 416 -6.56 6.60 7.70
N PRO A 417 -7.26 5.57 8.19
CA PRO A 417 -6.62 4.35 8.65
C PRO A 417 -6.06 3.55 7.48
N VAL A 418 -4.96 2.85 7.74
CA VAL A 418 -4.37 1.89 6.79
C VAL A 418 -5.11 0.56 6.90
N ARG A 419 -5.66 0.07 5.78
CA ARG A 419 -6.29 -1.26 5.68
C ARG A 419 -5.46 -2.15 4.77
N THR A 420 -4.84 -3.16 5.36
CA THR A 420 -3.89 -4.07 4.70
C THR A 420 -4.52 -5.36 4.18
N THR A 421 -5.80 -5.59 4.46
CA THR A 421 -6.56 -6.77 4.01
C THR A 421 -6.55 -6.86 2.48
N GLY A 422 -6.00 -7.95 1.93
CA GLY A 422 -5.90 -8.16 0.48
C GLY A 422 -4.63 -7.63 -0.19
N HIS A 423 -3.69 -7.02 0.55
CA HIS A 423 -2.47 -6.39 0.01
C HIS A 423 -1.18 -6.89 0.69
N THR A 424 -1.18 -8.12 1.21
CA THR A 424 -0.10 -8.61 2.08
C THR A 424 1.24 -8.81 1.35
N GLN A 425 1.24 -9.12 0.05
CA GLN A 425 2.47 -9.31 -0.72
C GLN A 425 3.10 -7.97 -1.09
N GLU A 426 2.31 -7.04 -1.60
CA GLU A 426 2.75 -5.70 -1.99
C GLU A 426 3.23 -4.91 -0.77
N LEU A 427 2.52 -5.03 0.37
CA LEU A 427 2.93 -4.44 1.64
C LEU A 427 4.28 -4.99 2.11
N ARG A 428 4.51 -6.31 2.02
CA ARG A 428 5.80 -6.93 2.38
C ARG A 428 6.95 -6.40 1.51
N LEU A 429 6.74 -6.24 0.20
CA LEU A 429 7.75 -5.67 -0.70
C LEU A 429 8.06 -4.22 -0.33
N ARG A 430 7.04 -3.41 -0.04
CA ARG A 430 7.21 -2.03 0.42
C ARG A 430 7.92 -1.97 1.77
N ASP A 431 7.58 -2.85 2.71
CA ASP A 431 8.27 -2.99 4.00
C ASP A 431 9.77 -3.25 3.81
N ILE A 432 10.12 -4.20 2.95
CA ILE A 432 11.53 -4.53 2.65
C ILE A 432 12.24 -3.32 2.03
N CYS A 433 11.65 -2.69 1.01
CA CYS A 433 12.24 -1.52 0.35
C CYS A 433 12.38 -0.32 1.29
N TRP A 434 11.40 -0.05 2.16
CA TRP A 434 11.46 1.05 3.11
C TRP A 434 12.47 0.80 4.22
N ARG A 435 12.56 -0.45 4.72
CA ARG A 435 13.56 -0.84 5.74
C ARG A 435 14.98 -0.67 5.23
N GLN A 436 15.25 -1.01 3.98
CA GLN A 436 16.57 -0.78 3.38
C GLN A 436 17.02 0.67 3.62
N ALA A 437 16.16 1.67 3.39
CA ALA A 437 16.51 3.08 3.53
C ALA A 437 16.54 3.62 4.98
N ASN A 438 16.05 2.89 5.98
CA ASN A 438 15.82 3.41 7.34
C ASN A 438 16.30 2.48 8.47
N GLU A 439 16.96 1.37 8.15
CA GLU A 439 17.51 0.46 9.15
C GLU A 439 18.80 1.03 9.77
N LEU A 440 18.81 1.08 11.11
CA LEU A 440 19.93 1.54 11.91
C LEU A 440 20.91 0.40 12.21
N PRO A 441 22.22 0.67 12.30
CA PRO A 441 23.17 -0.31 12.82
C PRO A 441 22.84 -0.70 14.27
N GLU A 442 23.13 -1.96 14.62
CA GLU A 442 22.99 -2.41 16.00
C GLU A 442 23.98 -1.71 16.93
N LYS A 443 23.53 -1.42 18.16
CA LYS A 443 24.43 -0.99 19.23
C LYS A 443 25.51 -2.06 19.50
N LYS A 444 26.75 -1.64 19.74
CA LYS A 444 27.88 -2.53 20.04
C LYS A 444 28.56 -2.13 21.33
N ARG A 445 28.95 -3.11 22.15
CA ARG A 445 29.75 -2.89 23.35
C ARG A 445 31.16 -3.40 23.12
N LEU A 446 32.13 -2.49 23.19
CA LEU A 446 33.54 -2.74 22.93
C LEU A 446 34.27 -2.88 24.25
N LYS A 447 34.97 -4.00 24.45
CA LYS A 447 35.86 -4.19 25.60
C LYS A 447 37.29 -3.90 25.17
N PHE A 448 37.91 -2.91 25.78
CA PHE A 448 39.28 -2.52 25.49
C PHE A 448 40.26 -3.36 26.33
N PRO A 449 41.46 -3.67 25.81
CA PRO A 449 42.51 -4.38 26.56
C PRO A 449 42.81 -3.80 27.95
N CYS A 450 42.71 -2.48 28.13
CA CYS A 450 42.86 -1.82 29.43
C CYS A 450 41.74 -2.14 30.45
N GLY A 451 40.68 -2.84 30.03
CA GLY A 451 39.54 -3.26 30.83
C GLY A 451 38.35 -2.29 30.81
N VAL A 452 38.45 -1.17 30.08
CA VAL A 452 37.36 -0.21 29.91
C VAL A 452 36.35 -0.75 28.89
N GLU A 453 35.05 -0.54 29.15
CA GLU A 453 33.99 -0.86 28.19
C GLU A 453 33.37 0.41 27.63
N VAL A 454 33.30 0.51 26.30
CA VAL A 454 32.65 1.61 25.59
C VAL A 454 31.45 1.06 24.80
N GLU A 455 30.29 1.65 24.98
CA GLU A 455 29.09 1.36 24.19
C GLU A 455 28.99 2.35 23.03
N VAL A 456 28.86 1.83 21.81
CA VAL A 456 28.57 2.60 20.60
C VAL A 456 27.12 2.36 20.21
N SER A 457 26.36 3.44 20.07
CA SER A 457 24.96 3.41 19.66
C SER A 457 24.69 4.39 18.52
N PHE A 458 23.54 4.25 17.85
CA PHE A 458 23.22 4.94 16.62
C PHE A 458 21.82 5.53 16.65
N SER A 459 21.65 6.71 16.05
CA SER A 459 20.34 7.32 15.80
C SER A 459 20.31 7.95 14.40
N ALA A 460 19.14 7.99 13.77
CA ALA A 460 18.93 8.63 12.47
C ALA A 460 18.24 9.98 12.68
N LEU A 461 18.89 11.07 12.27
CA LEU A 461 18.24 12.38 12.20
C LEU A 461 17.41 12.51 10.92
N PHE A 462 17.98 12.03 9.82
CA PHE A 462 17.38 11.94 8.49
C PHE A 462 17.79 10.61 7.87
N SER A 463 17.11 10.16 6.82
CA SER A 463 17.48 8.92 6.12
C SER A 463 18.89 8.98 5.51
N ASN A 464 19.48 10.17 5.35
CA ASN A 464 20.87 10.36 4.94
C ASN A 464 21.80 11.01 5.98
N VAL A 465 21.37 11.09 7.25
CA VAL A 465 22.17 11.63 8.36
C VAL A 465 22.11 10.69 9.55
N LEU A 466 23.22 10.00 9.81
CA LEU A 466 23.40 9.10 10.94
C LEU A 466 24.20 9.80 12.04
N VAL A 467 23.82 9.57 13.29
CA VAL A 467 24.57 10.03 14.46
C VAL A 467 25.03 8.81 15.23
N ALA A 468 26.34 8.74 15.49
CA ALA A 468 26.94 7.72 16.33
C ALA A 468 27.33 8.33 17.67
N PHE A 469 26.98 7.64 18.74
CA PHE A 469 27.28 8.02 20.12
C PHE A 469 28.24 7.00 20.73
N ALA A 470 29.18 7.48 21.53
CA ALA A 470 30.00 6.64 22.39
C ALA A 470 29.78 7.01 23.86
N THR A 471 29.67 5.98 24.70
CA THR A 471 29.54 6.15 26.14
C THR A 471 30.42 5.12 26.86
N VAL A 472 31.33 5.58 27.70
CA VAL A 472 32.10 4.77 28.62
C VAL A 472 31.14 4.22 29.68
N LYS A 473 31.04 2.88 29.77
CA LYS A 473 30.12 2.22 30.70
C LYS A 473 30.83 1.73 31.95
N ASN A 474 31.98 1.08 31.78
CA ASN A 474 32.76 0.51 32.86
C ASN A 474 34.21 0.98 32.74
N VAL A 475 34.79 1.40 33.87
CA VAL A 475 36.19 1.83 33.97
C VAL A 475 36.95 0.81 34.81
N SER A 476 38.15 0.43 34.37
CA SER A 476 39.01 -0.50 35.10
C SER A 476 39.68 0.21 36.28
N PRO A 477 39.95 -0.48 37.41
CA PRO A 477 40.70 0.11 38.54
C PRO A 477 42.10 0.62 38.17
N ARG A 478 42.65 0.17 37.04
CA ARG A 478 43.97 0.58 36.52
C ARG A 478 43.93 1.78 35.57
N THR A 479 42.74 2.35 35.35
CA THR A 479 42.51 3.42 34.38
C THR A 479 41.78 4.59 35.03
N GLN A 480 42.19 5.82 34.72
CA GLN A 480 41.52 7.05 35.12
C GLN A 480 41.45 8.04 33.95
N ASP A 481 40.63 9.09 34.07
CA ASP A 481 40.53 10.17 33.06
C ASP A 481 40.20 9.65 31.64
N CYS A 482 39.21 8.75 31.54
CA CYS A 482 38.85 8.14 30.26
C CYS A 482 38.11 9.13 29.37
N THR A 483 38.59 9.32 28.14
CA THR A 483 37.90 10.12 27.11
C THR A 483 37.83 9.33 25.82
N VAL A 484 36.71 9.40 25.12
CA VAL A 484 36.52 8.68 23.84
C VAL A 484 36.44 9.69 22.71
N VAL A 485 37.05 9.36 21.57
CA VAL A 485 36.95 10.11 20.32
C VAL A 485 36.46 9.17 19.22
N LEU A 486 35.47 9.65 18.45
CA LEU A 486 34.94 8.95 17.29
C LEU A 486 35.47 9.55 15.99
N SER A 487 35.79 8.69 15.03
CA SER A 487 36.05 9.07 13.64
C SER A 487 35.46 8.03 12.69
N SER A 488 35.26 8.38 11.43
CA SER A 488 34.71 7.49 10.41
C SER A 488 35.70 7.21 9.28
N THR A 489 35.55 6.05 8.65
CA THR A 489 36.23 5.69 7.41
C THR A 489 35.18 5.11 6.46
N PRO A 490 34.94 5.74 5.28
CA PRO A 490 35.55 6.98 4.81
C PRO A 490 35.16 8.18 5.69
N THR A 491 35.97 9.25 5.64
CA THR A 491 35.65 10.50 6.33
C THR A 491 34.35 11.06 5.76
N MET A 492 33.37 11.32 6.62
CA MET A 492 32.08 11.87 6.23
C MET A 492 32.01 13.37 6.53
N GLU A 493 31.30 14.11 5.69
CA GLU A 493 31.02 15.52 5.93
C GLU A 493 30.03 15.70 7.09
N ASP A 494 30.16 16.84 7.78
CA ASP A 494 29.23 17.28 8.80
C ASP A 494 28.65 18.65 8.40
N ILE A 495 27.50 18.61 7.74
CA ILE A 495 26.84 19.79 7.14
C ILE A 495 26.33 20.80 8.18
N PHE A 496 26.41 20.46 9.47
CA PHE A 496 25.91 21.28 10.58
C PHE A 496 27.02 22.09 11.28
N SER A 497 28.30 21.75 11.09
CA SER A 497 29.42 22.30 11.86
C SER A 497 30.13 23.51 11.22
N GLY A 498 29.46 24.23 10.32
CA GLY A 498 29.99 25.46 9.70
C GLY A 498 30.15 26.63 10.69
N PRO A 499 30.98 27.65 10.37
CA PRO A 499 31.35 28.75 11.27
C PRO A 499 30.17 29.58 11.82
N ASP A 500 28.99 29.52 11.19
CA ASP A 500 27.78 30.23 11.61
C ASP A 500 26.73 29.37 12.35
N ARG A 501 26.99 28.08 12.64
CA ARG A 501 25.89 27.12 12.95
C ARG A 501 26.06 26.23 14.20
N SER A 502 27.13 26.38 14.99
CA SER A 502 27.63 25.24 15.77
C SER A 502 27.18 25.06 17.23
N GLN A 503 26.21 25.82 17.79
CA GLN A 503 25.85 25.64 19.21
C GLN A 503 24.35 25.42 19.51
N GLY A 504 23.43 25.77 18.61
CA GLY A 504 21.98 25.65 18.84
C GLY A 504 21.34 24.34 18.37
N MET A 505 21.81 23.75 17.27
CA MET A 505 21.14 22.65 16.55
C MET A 505 21.10 21.33 17.34
N ASP A 506 22.15 20.98 18.08
CA ASP A 506 22.20 19.72 18.83
C ASP A 506 21.15 19.66 19.94
N SER A 507 20.85 20.80 20.58
CA SER A 507 19.81 20.88 21.62
C SER A 507 18.38 20.70 21.09
N LEU A 508 18.20 20.83 19.77
CA LEU A 508 16.89 20.81 19.09
C LEU A 508 16.59 19.46 18.44
N LEU A 509 17.63 18.75 18.05
CA LEU A 509 17.54 17.48 17.32
C LEU A 509 17.77 16.25 18.22
N PHE A 510 18.31 16.44 19.43
CA PHE A 510 18.52 15.36 20.40
C PHE A 510 17.64 15.54 21.64
N GLU A 511 16.93 14.47 22.03
CA GLU A 511 16.32 14.40 23.36
C GLU A 511 17.42 14.33 24.43
N LYS A 512 17.32 15.16 25.47
CA LYS A 512 18.29 15.30 26.59
C LYS A 512 18.47 14.03 27.47
N SER A 513 17.94 12.88 27.06
CA SER A 513 17.88 11.68 27.89
C SER A 513 19.18 10.85 27.91
N VAL A 514 20.14 11.17 27.03
CA VAL A 514 21.46 10.53 26.99
C VAL A 514 22.53 11.61 26.91
N ASN A 515 23.45 11.64 27.88
CA ASN A 515 24.66 12.44 27.84
C ASN A 515 25.81 11.54 27.35
N PRO A 516 26.03 11.40 26.04
CA PRO A 516 27.14 10.62 25.52
C PRO A 516 28.47 11.32 25.82
N ASP A 517 29.54 10.55 25.98
CA ASP A 517 30.89 11.11 26.17
C ASP A 517 31.45 11.67 24.85
N CYS A 518 30.99 11.14 23.71
CA CYS A 518 31.37 11.61 22.39
C CYS A 518 30.26 11.32 21.37
N THR A 519 30.10 12.23 20.41
CA THR A 519 29.15 12.12 19.31
C THR A 519 29.82 12.49 18.00
N ILE A 520 29.51 11.78 16.91
CA ILE A 520 29.88 12.18 15.55
C ILE A 520 28.63 12.14 14.65
N ARG A 521 28.47 13.17 13.82
CA ARG A 521 27.43 13.23 12.77
C ARG A 521 28.02 12.80 11.44
N LEU A 522 27.29 11.96 10.71
CA LEU A 522 27.72 11.34 9.47
C LEU A 522 26.65 11.67 8.42
N CYS A 523 26.89 12.73 7.65
CA CYS A 523 25.95 13.26 6.67
C CYS A 523 26.24 12.72 5.27
N ALA A 524 25.37 13.04 4.31
CA ALA A 524 25.52 12.67 2.91
C ALA A 524 25.66 11.14 2.67
N LEU A 525 24.99 10.32 3.47
CA LEU A 525 25.07 8.84 3.37
C LEU A 525 24.68 8.31 1.99
N GLN A 526 23.87 9.04 1.22
CA GLN A 526 23.53 8.68 -0.16
C GLN A 526 24.74 8.61 -1.10
N ARG A 527 25.87 9.23 -0.71
CA ARG A 527 27.13 9.24 -1.46
C ARG A 527 28.07 8.10 -1.07
N LEU A 528 27.76 7.36 0.00
CA LEU A 528 28.61 6.30 0.53
C LEU A 528 28.69 5.11 -0.44
N ARG A 529 29.90 4.80 -0.92
CA ARG A 529 30.14 3.72 -1.90
C ARG A 529 30.61 2.42 -1.26
N GLU A 530 31.34 2.52 -0.17
CA GLU A 530 31.94 1.40 0.58
C GLU A 530 31.27 1.22 1.94
N SER A 531 31.82 0.32 2.77
CA SER A 531 31.33 0.12 4.14
C SER A 531 31.74 1.30 5.03
N LEU A 532 30.83 1.76 5.88
CA LEU A 532 31.11 2.79 6.88
C LEU A 532 31.66 2.14 8.15
N VAL A 533 32.91 2.46 8.48
CA VAL A 533 33.58 1.97 9.68
C VAL A 533 33.75 3.11 10.67
N ILE A 534 33.26 2.93 11.90
CA ILE A 534 33.48 3.85 13.01
C ILE A 534 34.71 3.41 13.79
N LYS A 535 35.72 4.27 13.84
CA LYS A 535 36.89 4.10 14.68
C LYS A 535 36.63 4.75 16.04
N VAL A 536 36.85 3.99 17.10
CA VAL A 536 36.68 4.40 18.49
C VAL A 536 38.05 4.45 19.14
N ASP A 537 38.54 5.66 19.40
CA ASP A 537 39.80 5.91 20.08
C ASP A 537 39.52 6.20 21.56
N LEU A 538 39.90 5.26 22.42
CA LEU A 538 39.84 5.42 23.87
C LEU A 538 41.18 5.95 24.36
N HIS A 539 41.15 7.14 24.95
CA HIS A 539 42.28 7.71 25.65
C HIS A 539 42.07 7.54 27.16
N TYR A 540 43.07 7.03 27.88
CA TYR A 540 43.01 6.85 29.33
C TYR A 540 44.39 7.10 29.96
N THR A 541 44.40 7.43 31.24
CA THR A 541 45.63 7.61 32.02
C THR A 541 45.81 6.38 32.89
N HIS A 542 46.92 5.67 32.75
CA HIS A 542 47.19 4.46 33.53
C HIS A 542 47.55 4.85 34.98
N THR A 543 46.93 4.20 35.96
CA THR A 543 47.03 4.63 37.37
C THR A 543 48.44 4.52 37.94
N ASP A 544 49.19 3.48 37.53
CA ASP A 544 50.49 3.17 38.13
C ASP A 544 51.64 3.93 37.45
N SER A 545 51.59 4.03 36.12
CA SER A 545 52.65 4.67 35.33
C SER A 545 52.41 6.17 35.09
N LYS A 546 51.19 6.66 35.37
CA LYS A 546 50.73 8.03 35.08
C LYS A 546 50.85 8.44 33.60
N LEU A 547 51.07 7.49 32.69
CA LEU A 547 51.15 7.74 31.26
C LEU A 547 49.75 7.82 30.64
N ARG A 548 49.59 8.77 29.71
CA ARG A 548 48.41 8.86 28.83
C ARG A 548 48.57 7.88 27.68
N LEU A 549 47.67 6.92 27.57
CA LEU A 549 47.68 5.87 26.56
C LEU A 549 46.44 5.98 25.67
N THR A 550 46.53 5.41 24.47
CA THR A 550 45.44 5.37 23.50
C THR A 550 45.29 3.95 22.98
N GLU A 551 44.08 3.42 23.03
CA GLU A 551 43.70 2.16 22.40
C GLU A 551 42.59 2.41 21.38
N SER A 552 42.61 1.70 20.25
CA SER A 552 41.68 1.90 19.15
C SER A 552 40.93 0.62 18.81
N GLN A 553 39.62 0.73 18.59
CA GLN A 553 38.79 -0.33 18.02
C GLN A 553 37.95 0.17 16.84
N ARG A 554 37.41 -0.77 16.05
CA ARG A 554 36.63 -0.47 14.85
C ARG A 554 35.27 -1.16 14.91
N VAL A 555 34.23 -0.45 14.49
CA VAL A 555 32.86 -0.96 14.32
C VAL A 555 32.48 -0.80 12.87
N ASP A 556 32.39 -1.90 12.14
CA ASP A 556 31.86 -1.90 10.77
C ASP A 556 30.34 -1.85 10.81
N THR A 557 29.77 -0.80 10.21
CA THR A 557 28.33 -0.56 10.18
C THR A 557 27.69 -0.93 8.85
N GLY A 558 28.46 -1.45 7.89
CA GLY A 558 27.93 -1.76 6.56
C GLY A 558 27.57 -0.49 5.79
N LYS A 559 26.39 -0.50 5.16
CA LYS A 559 25.80 0.64 4.47
C LYS A 559 24.51 1.05 5.18
N PRO A 560 24.58 1.91 6.20
CA PRO A 560 23.42 2.25 7.01
C PRO A 560 22.43 3.13 6.26
N LEU A 561 21.15 3.05 6.66
CA LEU A 561 20.08 3.91 6.15
C LEU A 561 20.06 3.97 4.62
N VAL A 562 19.91 5.15 4.02
CA VAL A 562 19.79 5.30 2.56
C VAL A 562 21.04 4.84 1.78
N ALA A 563 22.20 4.66 2.42
CA ALA A 563 23.40 4.16 1.74
C ALA A 563 23.22 2.74 1.20
N SER A 564 22.31 1.95 1.78
CA SER A 564 21.95 0.63 1.26
C SER A 564 21.21 0.73 -0.09
N CYS A 565 20.54 1.85 -0.33
CA CYS A 565 19.81 2.14 -1.54
C CYS A 565 20.80 2.71 -2.55
N LYS A 566 21.01 2.01 -3.67
CA LYS A 566 21.80 2.54 -4.79
C LYS A 566 21.08 3.76 -5.39
N LEU A 567 21.29 4.95 -4.83
CA LEU A 567 20.81 6.24 -5.34
C LEU A 567 21.75 6.85 -6.39
N TYR A 568 22.99 6.34 -6.47
CA TYR A 568 23.93 6.66 -7.52
C TYR A 568 23.82 5.62 -8.65
N ARG A 569 23.45 6.04 -9.87
CA ARG A 569 23.45 5.15 -11.04
C ARG A 569 24.63 5.53 -11.90
N SER A 570 25.75 4.81 -11.75
CA SER A 570 26.83 4.88 -12.74
C SER A 570 26.23 4.54 -14.11
N LYS A 571 26.36 5.45 -15.08
CA LYS A 571 26.13 5.14 -16.50
C LYS A 571 27.22 4.17 -16.97
N SER A 572 27.12 2.91 -16.59
CA SER A 572 27.86 1.80 -17.20
C SER A 572 27.09 0.50 -16.94
N HIS A 573 26.97 -0.32 -17.98
CA HIS A 573 26.20 -1.57 -18.08
C HIS A 573 24.70 -1.42 -18.39
N ALA A 574 24.44 -0.88 -19.57
CA ALA A 574 23.28 -1.26 -20.39
C ALA A 574 23.75 -1.87 -21.73
N VAL A 575 24.74 -2.76 -21.70
CA VAL A 575 25.02 -3.74 -22.78
C VAL A 575 25.59 -4.98 -22.08
N THR A 576 25.19 -6.15 -22.58
CA THR A 576 25.54 -7.53 -22.14
C THR A 576 24.87 -8.03 -20.85
N ASP A 577 23.65 -8.53 -20.98
CA ASP A 577 23.41 -9.98 -20.80
C ASP A 577 21.97 -10.36 -21.18
N ARG A 578 21.77 -10.72 -22.45
CA ARG A 578 20.67 -11.59 -22.86
C ARG A 578 21.15 -12.50 -23.98
N LYS A 579 21.05 -13.80 -23.68
CA LYS A 579 21.01 -14.98 -24.56
C LYS A 579 22.35 -15.58 -25.00
N HIS A 580 22.79 -16.57 -24.21
CA HIS A 580 23.32 -17.82 -24.75
C HIS A 580 22.14 -18.80 -24.92
N GLY A 581 21.94 -19.25 -26.16
CA GLY A 581 20.99 -20.27 -26.57
C GLY A 581 21.28 -20.54 -28.04
N GLY A 582 22.12 -21.53 -28.30
CA GLY A 582 22.71 -21.78 -29.62
C GLY A 582 21.72 -22.33 -30.64
N ALA A 583 22.02 -22.08 -31.91
CA ALA A 583 21.91 -23.03 -33.01
C ALA A 583 22.71 -22.51 -34.20
N SER A 584 23.15 -23.47 -35.01
CA SER A 584 24.17 -23.49 -36.05
C SER A 584 23.88 -22.75 -37.35
N ALA A 585 24.99 -22.44 -38.05
CA ALA A 585 25.28 -22.71 -39.48
C ALA A 585 25.42 -21.50 -40.42
N GLN A 586 26.65 -21.38 -40.97
CA GLN A 586 27.04 -21.05 -42.38
C GLN A 586 26.58 -19.69 -42.96
N SER A 587 27.24 -19.00 -43.88
CA SER A 587 28.55 -18.97 -44.55
C SER A 587 28.42 -17.85 -45.60
N MET A 588 29.52 -17.13 -45.90
CA MET A 588 29.69 -16.16 -47.02
C MET A 588 28.87 -14.86 -46.96
N GLY A 589 29.35 -13.70 -47.40
CA GLY A 589 30.57 -13.32 -48.09
C GLY A 589 30.57 -11.80 -48.34
N ASN A 590 31.78 -11.26 -48.56
CA ASN A 590 32.09 -9.87 -48.88
C ASN A 590 31.27 -9.28 -50.05
N ILE A 591 31.11 -7.95 -50.10
CA ILE A 591 31.77 -7.05 -51.07
C ILE A 591 31.30 -5.59 -50.88
N SER A 592 32.26 -4.70 -51.12
CA SER A 592 32.30 -3.25 -50.95
C SER A 592 31.57 -2.41 -52.01
N SER A 593 31.63 -1.08 -51.78
CA SER A 593 31.56 0.07 -52.71
C SER A 593 30.20 0.76 -52.73
N GLY A 594 30.09 2.09 -52.73
CA GLY A 594 31.08 3.18 -52.78
C GLY A 594 30.36 4.52 -52.55
N LYS A 595 31.08 5.53 -52.06
CA LYS A 595 30.65 6.94 -52.09
C LYS A 595 30.66 7.47 -53.54
N PRO A 596 29.97 8.58 -53.80
CA PRO A 596 30.75 9.83 -53.93
C PRO A 596 30.07 11.07 -53.32
N THR A 597 30.79 12.18 -53.46
CA THR A 597 30.88 13.35 -52.59
C THR A 597 30.31 14.61 -53.26
N LEU A 598 30.15 15.67 -52.46
CA LEU A 598 30.33 17.11 -52.79
C LEU A 598 29.18 17.89 -53.46
N ARG A 599 28.65 18.93 -52.78
CA ARG A 599 29.09 20.34 -52.91
C ARG A 599 28.33 21.33 -51.99
N GLN A 600 29.09 22.28 -51.45
CA GLN A 600 28.69 23.49 -50.72
C GLN A 600 28.18 24.61 -51.64
N THR A 601 27.45 25.59 -51.08
CA THR A 601 27.66 27.07 -51.11
C THR A 601 26.30 27.81 -50.94
N VAL A 602 26.10 29.08 -50.51
CA VAL A 602 26.73 30.14 -49.67
C VAL A 602 25.63 31.25 -49.52
N ALA A 603 25.54 31.85 -48.31
CA ALA A 603 25.11 33.21 -47.88
C ALA A 603 23.96 34.06 -48.51
N GLY A 604 22.97 34.41 -47.66
CA GLY A 604 22.49 35.78 -47.24
C GLY A 604 21.82 36.77 -48.23
N PRO A 605 21.37 37.97 -47.77
CA PRO A 605 20.45 38.31 -46.65
C PRO A 605 19.38 39.39 -47.03
N GLY A 606 18.41 39.70 -46.14
CA GLY A 606 17.77 41.05 -46.11
C GLY A 606 16.24 41.18 -45.86
N ARG A 607 15.84 41.31 -44.58
CA ARG A 607 15.11 42.42 -43.88
C ARG A 607 13.89 43.19 -44.53
N PRO A 608 13.08 43.97 -43.76
CA PRO A 608 11.64 43.72 -43.49
C PRO A 608 10.67 44.91 -43.71
N PHE A 609 9.34 44.75 -43.53
CA PHE A 609 8.37 45.85 -43.26
C PHE A 609 7.09 45.30 -42.56
N THR A 610 6.74 45.76 -41.33
CA THR A 610 5.60 46.64 -40.89
C THR A 610 4.18 46.22 -41.35
N ARG A 611 3.09 46.24 -40.57
CA ARG A 611 2.48 47.35 -39.79
C ARG A 611 1.28 46.84 -38.92
N LYS A 612 0.84 47.70 -37.99
CA LYS A 612 -0.17 47.58 -36.91
C LYS A 612 -1.66 47.68 -37.33
N ALA A 613 -2.53 47.42 -36.32
CA ALA A 613 -3.87 47.95 -35.99
C ALA A 613 -5.06 47.00 -36.30
N GLU A 614 -6.16 46.88 -35.54
CA GLU A 614 -6.71 47.49 -34.31
C GLU A 614 -7.92 46.65 -33.79
N CYS A 615 -8.42 46.99 -32.60
CA CYS A 615 -9.43 46.33 -31.76
C CYS A 615 -10.88 46.19 -32.32
N ALA A 616 -11.66 45.23 -31.80
CA ALA A 616 -13.04 45.39 -31.28
C ALA A 616 -13.63 44.07 -30.71
N ALA A 617 -14.70 44.18 -29.93
CA ALA A 617 -15.09 43.31 -28.81
C ALA A 617 -16.28 42.32 -29.03
N LYS A 618 -16.49 41.47 -28.01
CA LYS A 618 -17.74 40.78 -27.53
C LYS A 618 -18.23 39.46 -28.19
N VAL A 619 -17.81 38.31 -27.62
CA VAL A 619 -18.55 37.31 -26.76
C VAL A 619 -20.07 37.09 -27.03
N PRO A 620 -20.69 35.90 -26.78
CA PRO A 620 -20.25 34.47 -26.81
C PRO A 620 -21.26 33.51 -27.52
N ALA A 621 -20.92 32.23 -27.69
CA ALA A 621 -21.68 31.09 -27.14
C ALA A 621 -21.34 29.74 -27.82
N THR A 622 -21.29 28.71 -26.97
CA THR A 622 -21.54 27.28 -27.26
C THR A 622 -20.59 26.54 -28.22
N ARG A 623 -19.59 25.88 -27.63
CA ARG A 623 -18.96 24.67 -28.21
C ARG A 623 -19.54 23.44 -27.54
N SER A 624 -20.32 22.66 -28.29
CA SER A 624 -20.32 21.20 -28.20
C SER A 624 -19.18 20.70 -29.09
N ASN A 625 -18.46 19.66 -28.68
CA ASN A 625 -18.21 18.46 -29.48
C ASN A 625 -17.32 17.47 -28.72
N GLU A 626 -17.82 16.25 -28.69
CA GLU A 626 -17.18 14.99 -28.37
C GLU A 626 -16.12 14.60 -29.43
N PRO A 627 -15.33 13.54 -29.19
CA PRO A 627 -14.00 13.36 -29.77
C PRO A 627 -14.04 12.64 -31.12
N GLU A 628 -13.17 13.06 -32.05
CA GLU A 628 -12.82 12.28 -33.23
C GLU A 628 -11.59 11.41 -32.94
N GLU A 629 -11.74 10.13 -33.25
CA GLU A 629 -10.70 9.11 -33.35
C GLU A 629 -9.82 9.31 -34.59
N ASN A 630 -8.63 8.71 -34.52
CA ASN A 630 -7.67 8.38 -35.59
C ASN A 630 -6.82 9.53 -36.16
N ASP A 631 -5.51 9.43 -35.96
CA ASP A 631 -4.65 8.83 -36.98
C ASP A 631 -3.32 8.36 -36.36
N GLU A 632 -3.06 7.07 -36.52
CA GLU A 632 -1.74 6.46 -36.37
C GLU A 632 -0.89 6.81 -37.60
N ASP A 633 0.32 7.29 -37.39
CA ASP A 633 1.42 7.12 -38.34
C ASP A 633 2.74 7.34 -37.61
N GLU A 634 3.48 6.25 -37.36
CA GLU A 634 4.90 6.27 -37.69
C GLU A 634 5.41 4.85 -37.95
N LEU A 635 5.89 4.70 -39.18
CA LEU A 635 6.32 3.51 -39.86
C LEU A 635 7.55 2.87 -39.21
N ARG A 636 7.47 1.54 -39.19
CA ARG A 636 8.57 0.58 -39.13
C ARG A 636 9.57 0.86 -40.26
N ASP A 637 10.85 0.71 -39.96
CA ASP A 637 11.79 0.11 -40.90
C ASP A 637 12.62 -0.96 -40.18
N SER A 638 12.29 -2.21 -40.53
CA SER A 638 13.11 -3.43 -40.45
C SER A 638 14.35 -3.30 -41.35
N VAL A 639 15.44 -4.02 -41.07
CA VAL A 639 15.91 -5.22 -41.80
C VAL A 639 17.36 -5.45 -41.28
N PHE A 640 17.89 -6.61 -40.84
CA PHE A 640 17.58 -8.04 -40.94
C PHE A 640 17.64 -8.72 -39.57
#